data_AF-X5P494-F1
#
_entry.id   AF-X5P494-F1
#
_cell.length_a   1.000
_cell.length_b   1.000
_cell.length_c   1.000
_cell.angle_alpha   90.00
_cell.angle_beta   90.00
_cell.angle_gamma   90.00
#
_symmetry.space_group_name_H-M   'P 1'
#
loop_
_entity.id
_entity.type
_entity.pdbx_description
1 polymer ?
#
loop_
_entity_poly.entity_id
_entity_poly.type
_entity_poly.pdbx_seq_one_letter_code
_entity_poly.pdbx_strand_id
1 'polypeptide(L)' 'MPIIRALGAFEVAANGDLANWKIPGKFSPGMGGAIELAQKARRVGVIMMHTDRKGNPKILPQCPCP' A
#
# COMPACT_ATOMS: atom_id res chain seq x y z
N MET A 1 14.05 -20.77 -1.74
CA MET A 1 13.80 -19.35 -1.39
C MET A 1 12.31 -19.15 -1.07
N PRO A 2 11.96 -18.32 -0.06
CA PRO A 2 10.57 -17.91 0.16
C PRO A 2 10.09 -17.00 -0.97
N ILE A 3 8.89 -17.22 -1.48
CA ILE A 3 8.23 -16.36 -2.49
C ILE A 3 7.70 -15.12 -1.77
N ILE A 4 8.11 -13.93 -2.24
CA ILE A 4 7.64 -12.63 -1.73
C ILE A 4 6.74 -12.02 -2.80
N ARG A 5 5.53 -11.59 -2.41
CA ARG A 5 4.63 -10.86 -3.30
C ARG A 5 4.87 -9.37 -3.11
N ALA A 6 5.18 -8.67 -4.20
CA ALA A 6 5.41 -7.22 -4.17
C ALA A 6 4.14 -6.47 -4.59
N LEU A 7 3.79 -5.42 -3.85
CA LEU A 7 2.68 -4.52 -4.16
C LEU A 7 3.15 -3.06 -4.14
N GLY A 8 2.51 -2.22 -4.96
CA GLY A 8 2.58 -0.78 -4.79
C GLY A 8 1.62 -0.33 -3.70
N ALA A 9 1.94 0.78 -3.03
CA ALA A 9 1.06 1.45 -2.08
C ALA A 9 1.18 2.97 -2.24
N PHE A 10 0.11 3.66 -1.86
CA PHE A 10 0.10 5.12 -1.71
C PHE A 10 0.69 5.53 -0.36
N GLU A 11 0.33 4.81 0.69
CA GLU A 11 0.77 5.02 2.08
C GLU A 11 0.99 3.67 2.77
N VAL A 12 1.88 3.62 3.74
CA VAL A 12 2.12 2.46 4.61
C VAL A 12 2.19 2.95 6.05
N ALA A 13 1.49 2.26 6.94
CA ALA A 13 1.51 2.54 8.35
C ALA A 13 2.60 1.74 9.08
N ALA A 14 3.06 2.24 10.23
CA ALA A 14 4.08 1.59 11.04
C ALA A 14 3.68 0.19 11.54
N ASN A 15 2.37 -0.08 11.64
CA ASN A 15 1.82 -1.39 11.99
C ASN A 15 1.79 -2.39 10.81
N GLY A 16 2.14 -1.96 9.60
CA GLY A 16 2.13 -2.78 8.39
C GLY A 16 0.86 -2.66 7.54
N ASP A 17 -0.11 -1.82 7.94
CA ASP A 17 -1.25 -1.51 7.07
C ASP A 17 -0.77 -0.74 5.83
N LEU A 18 -1.40 -0.98 4.70
CA LEU A 18 -1.05 -0.33 3.44
C LEU A 18 -2.32 0.17 2.76
N ALA A 19 -2.25 1.40 2.27
CA ALA A 19 -3.31 2.02 1.50
C ALA A 19 -2.95 1.95 0.02
N ASN A 20 -3.69 1.18 -0.78
CA ASN A 20 -3.28 0.91 -2.18
C ASN A 20 -4.40 0.90 -3.20
N TRP A 21 -5.66 1.11 -2.81
CA TRP A 21 -6.77 0.93 -3.74
C TRP A 21 -7.74 2.09 -3.82
N LYS A 22 -7.71 3.06 -2.89
CA LYS A 22 -8.58 4.24 -2.98
C LYS A 22 -7.96 5.48 -2.36
N ILE A 23 -7.96 6.55 -3.14
CA ILE A 23 -7.65 7.90 -2.64
C ILE A 23 -8.98 8.68 -2.57
N PRO A 24 -9.38 9.19 -1.40
CA PRO A 24 -10.58 10.02 -1.27
C PRO A 24 -10.57 11.20 -2.26
N GLY A 25 -11.66 11.39 -3.00
CA GLY A 25 -11.78 12.48 -3.99
C GLY A 25 -11.10 12.22 -5.34
N LYS A 26 -10.51 11.04 -5.57
CA LYS A 26 -9.99 10.63 -6.89
C LYS A 26 -10.61 9.33 -7.36
N PHE A 27 -10.86 9.24 -8.67
CA PHE A 27 -11.32 8.00 -9.28
C PHE A 27 -10.29 6.89 -9.05
N SER A 28 -10.75 5.75 -8.51
CA SER A 28 -9.93 4.57 -8.27
C SER A 28 -10.68 3.35 -8.82
N PRO A 29 -10.04 2.47 -9.60
CA PRO A 29 -10.70 1.35 -10.28
C PRO A 29 -11.15 0.19 -9.35
N GLY A 30 -11.17 0.40 -8.04
CA GLY A 30 -11.53 -0.60 -7.02
C GLY A 30 -10.32 -1.38 -6.48
N MET A 31 -10.56 -2.26 -5.51
CA MET A 31 -9.53 -3.05 -4.80
C MET A 31 -8.72 -3.99 -5.71
N GLY A 32 -9.30 -4.47 -6.80
CA GLY A 32 -8.66 -5.44 -7.70
C GLY A 32 -8.17 -6.71 -6.98
N GLY A 33 -7.19 -7.40 -7.57
CA GLY A 33 -6.59 -8.60 -6.98
C GLY A 33 -5.50 -8.33 -5.92
N ALA A 34 -5.22 -7.06 -5.61
CA ALA A 34 -4.14 -6.69 -4.68
C ALA A 34 -4.42 -7.20 -3.26
N ILE A 35 -5.69 -7.24 -2.86
CA ILE A 35 -6.12 -7.76 -1.56
C ILE A 35 -5.96 -9.26 -1.48
N GLU A 36 -6.37 -9.98 -2.53
CA GLU A 36 -6.21 -11.42 -2.59
C GLU A 36 -4.72 -11.81 -2.52
N LEU A 37 -3.86 -11.04 -3.20
CA LEU A 37 -2.41 -11.21 -3.15
C LEU A 37 -1.87 -10.95 -1.74
N ALA A 38 -2.31 -9.90 -1.06
CA ALA A 38 -1.88 -9.59 0.31
C ALA A 38 -2.34 -10.65 1.32
N GLN A 39 -3.60 -11.10 1.25
CA GLN A 39 -4.17 -12.09 2.17
C GLN A 39 -3.58 -13.50 1.98
N LYS A 40 -3.26 -13.89 0.74
CA LYS A 40 -2.69 -15.22 0.44
C LYS A 40 -1.16 -15.24 0.49
N ALA A 41 -0.50 -14.11 0.77
CA ALA A 41 0.95 -14.03 0.91
C ALA A 41 1.41 -14.36 2.32
N ARG A 42 2.42 -15.23 2.42
CA ARG A 42 3.17 -15.40 3.68
C ARG A 42 4.02 -14.16 3.99
N ARG A 43 4.48 -13.44 2.97
CA ARG A 43 5.24 -12.19 3.07
C ARG A 43 4.85 -11.25 1.92
N VAL A 44 4.49 -10.02 2.27
CA VAL A 44 4.22 -8.93 1.33
C VAL A 44 5.36 -7.93 1.42
N GLY A 45 5.94 -7.58 0.28
CA GLY A 45 6.86 -6.45 0.15
C GLY A 45 6.12 -5.27 -0.47
N VAL A 46 6.31 -4.06 0.06
CA VAL A 46 5.79 -2.84 -0.56
C VAL A 46 6.93 -2.14 -1.29
N ILE A 47 6.69 -1.80 -2.56
CA ILE A 47 7.62 -1.00 -3.37
C ILE A 47 6.95 0.32 -3.67
N MET A 48 7.46 1.39 -3.06
CA MET A 48 6.96 2.75 -3.25
C MET A 48 8.07 3.78 -3.09
N MET A 49 7.86 4.97 -3.61
CA MET A 49 8.68 6.13 -3.25
C MET A 49 8.48 6.48 -1.77
N HIS A 50 9.55 6.90 -1.09
CA HIS A 50 9.48 7.26 0.32
C HIS A 50 8.60 8.49 0.58
N THR A 51 8.56 9.43 -0.37
CA THR A 51 7.77 10.64 -0.31
C THR A 51 6.81 10.77 -1.49
N ASP A 52 5.78 11.60 -1.34
CA ASP A 52 4.95 12.05 -2.46
C ASP A 52 5.66 13.15 -3.28
N ARG A 53 4.98 13.66 -4.32
CA ARG A 53 5.52 14.74 -5.18
C ARG A 53 5.63 16.09 -4.48
N LYS A 54 4.99 16.26 -3.32
CA LYS A 54 5.04 17.46 -2.47
C LYS A 54 6.07 17.33 -1.34
N GLY A 55 6.75 16.18 -1.22
CA GLY A 55 7.73 15.89 -0.18
C GLY A 55 7.13 15.32 1.12
N ASN A 56 5.82 15.04 1.17
CA ASN A 56 5.21 14.46 2.36
C ASN A 56 5.64 13.00 2.54
N PRO A 57 5.87 12.53 3.78
CA PRO A 57 6.18 11.13 4.03
C PRO A 57 4.99 10.24 3.68
N LYS A 58 5.27 9.09 3.05
CA LYS A 58 4.27 8.05 2.79
C LYS A 58 4.26 6.93 3.82
N ILE A 59 5.26 6.92 4.70
CA ILE A 59 5.32 6.04 5.86
C ILE A 59 4.76 6.83 7.04
N LEU A 60 3.60 6.42 7.53
CA LEU A 60 2.82 7.15 8.53
C LEU A 60 2.65 6.31 9.80
N PRO A 61 2.31 6.92 10.95
CA PRO A 61 1.88 6.16 12.13
C PRO A 61 0.60 5.34 11.87
N GLN A 62 -0.32 5.88 11.07
CA GLN A 62 -1.58 5.27 10.67
C GLN A 62 -1.96 5.72 9.26
N CYS A 63 -2.54 4.84 8.45
CA CYS A 63 -3.04 5.17 7.11
C CYS A 63 -4.41 5.87 7.23
N PRO A 64 -4.56 7.13 6.76
CA PRO A 64 -5.86 7.79 6.64
C PRO A 64 -6.65 7.31 5.43
N CYS A 65 -5.96 6.78 4.41
CA CYS A 65 -6.57 6.21 3.21
C CYS A 65 -6.62 4.68 3.29
N PRO A 66 -7.56 4.04 2.58
CA PRO A 66 -7.64 2.58 2.52
C PRO A 66 -6.86 1.96 1.36
#